data_AF-A0A970KKC9-F1
#
_entry.id   AF-A0A970KKC9-F1
#
_cell.length_a   1.000
_cell.length_b   1.000
_cell.length_c   1.000
_cell.angle_alpha   90.00
_cell.angle_beta   90.00
_cell.angle_gamma   90.00
#
_symmetry.space_group_name_H-M   'P 1'
#
loop_
_entity.id
_entity.type
_entity.pdbx_description
1 polymer ?
#
loop_
_entity_poly.entity_id
_entity_poly.type
_entity_poly.pdbx_seq_one_letter_code
_entity_poly.pdbx_strand_id
1 'polypeptide(L)'
;VAVGGLALYRVEVVPPGLIPDEDIHWSCNSGSVTFYAGHNTGREAIVRGVSPGAFTLEVSIDNLPATYRPRIHGQVLQPKTVPIHVYIICSNGVPAVSTATVDAWIAEANRIYQQAAMSFTVAGVQHIASNEWFKISNKAEFEQMCSYANVSEGLELYCVQEITFAVGLHSGITLSSYDARCGLAVESDAIPSILAHEIGHACFLEDIKYALNDLVAEGLVGTDNWSGGAGTGYHRPDMKHQELVKRLLMYYKAEPTITDIPLGGVVGTYAVQGGPETNTAPQICDLNYMESVGRNPRH
;
A
#
# COMPACT_ATOMS: atom_id res chain seq x y z
N VAL A 1 11.01 -4.37 3.19
CA VAL A 1 11.73 -4.23 4.48
C VAL A 1 12.46 -2.89 4.48
N ALA A 2 12.48 -2.16 5.59
CA ALA A 2 13.25 -0.91 5.68
C ALA A 2 14.72 -1.20 6.03
N VAL A 3 15.67 -0.36 5.58
CA VAL A 3 17.06 -0.43 6.09
C VAL A 3 17.06 -0.29 7.62
N GLY A 4 17.76 -1.20 8.30
CA GLY A 4 17.77 -1.30 9.76
C GLY A 4 16.52 -1.94 10.38
N GLY A 5 15.43 -2.04 9.62
CA GLY A 5 14.17 -2.65 10.04
C GLY A 5 14.23 -4.18 10.10
N LEU A 6 13.33 -4.76 10.87
CA LEU A 6 13.15 -6.21 10.98
C LEU A 6 11.86 -6.64 10.26
N ALA A 7 11.89 -7.83 9.66
CA ALA A 7 10.73 -8.47 9.10
C ALA A 7 10.73 -9.97 9.44
N LEU A 8 9.56 -10.50 9.80
CA LEU A 8 9.34 -11.90 10.06
C LEU A 8 8.69 -12.55 8.83
N TYR A 9 9.25 -13.67 8.43
CA TYR A 9 8.76 -14.51 7.34
C TYR A 9 8.42 -15.88 7.90
N ARG A 10 7.40 -16.53 7.32
CA ARG A 10 6.92 -17.83 7.77
C ARG A 10 6.63 -18.72 6.59
N VAL A 11 6.92 -20.02 6.74
CA VAL A 11 6.40 -21.07 5.87
C VAL A 11 5.40 -21.95 6.63
N GLU A 12 4.38 -22.39 5.90
CA GLU A 12 3.42 -23.37 6.42
C GLU A 12 3.71 -24.75 5.83
N VAL A 13 3.67 -25.76 6.70
CA VAL A 13 3.82 -27.17 6.31
C VAL A 13 2.46 -27.83 6.51
N VAL A 14 1.95 -28.46 5.44
CA VAL A 14 0.65 -29.13 5.44
C VAL A 14 0.85 -30.62 5.09
N PRO A 15 0.38 -31.57 5.93
CA PRO A 15 -0.24 -31.36 7.24
C PRO A 15 0.74 -30.84 8.32
N PRO A 16 0.23 -30.15 9.36
CA PRO A 16 1.05 -29.69 10.47
C PRO A 16 1.83 -30.84 11.14
N GLY A 17 3.06 -30.58 11.56
CA GLY A 17 3.92 -31.56 12.23
C GLY A 17 4.59 -32.59 11.33
N LEU A 18 4.34 -32.58 10.02
CA LEU A 18 4.98 -33.51 9.08
C LEU A 18 6.51 -33.32 9.00
N ILE A 19 6.97 -32.07 9.09
CA ILE A 19 8.37 -31.69 8.95
C ILE A 19 8.78 -31.00 10.26
N PRO A 20 9.78 -31.51 11.00
CA PRO A 20 10.25 -30.88 12.23
C PRO A 20 10.94 -29.55 11.91
N ASP A 21 11.01 -28.64 12.89
CA ASP A 21 11.60 -27.31 12.67
C ASP A 21 13.11 -27.38 12.37
N GLU A 22 13.83 -28.34 12.98
CA GLU A 22 15.26 -28.53 12.72
C GLU A 22 15.59 -28.88 11.26
N ASP A 23 14.64 -29.42 10.50
CA ASP A 23 14.82 -29.81 9.11
C ASP A 23 14.54 -28.67 8.12
N ILE A 24 14.06 -27.51 8.60
CA ILE A 24 13.67 -26.37 7.76
C ILE A 24 14.75 -25.29 7.87
N HIS A 25 15.45 -25.04 6.76
CA HIS A 25 16.57 -24.11 6.72
C HIS A 25 16.27 -22.93 5.79
N TRP A 26 16.58 -21.73 6.25
CA TRP A 26 16.46 -20.51 5.47
C TRP A 26 17.82 -20.04 4.99
N SER A 27 17.84 -19.62 3.73
CA SER A 27 19.00 -18.98 3.10
C SER A 27 18.58 -17.67 2.44
N CYS A 28 19.54 -16.77 2.24
CA CYS A 28 19.34 -15.55 1.48
C CYS A 28 20.41 -15.44 0.39
N ASN A 29 19.99 -15.05 -0.81
CA ASN A 29 20.87 -14.90 -1.98
C ASN A 29 21.44 -13.48 -2.17
N SER A 30 21.20 -12.56 -1.23
CA SER A 30 21.51 -11.14 -1.39
C SER A 30 22.18 -10.56 -0.14
N GLY A 31 23.09 -9.60 -0.33
CA GLY A 31 23.67 -8.81 0.76
C GLY A 31 22.72 -7.75 1.32
N SER A 32 21.56 -7.54 0.70
CA SER A 32 20.58 -6.53 1.13
C SER A 32 19.95 -6.85 2.48
N VAL A 33 19.87 -8.13 2.88
CA VAL A 33 19.35 -8.56 4.18
C VAL A 33 20.30 -9.54 4.87
N THR A 34 20.18 -9.64 6.19
CA THR A 34 20.82 -10.69 6.99
C THR A 34 19.85 -11.28 7.99
N PHE A 35 20.03 -12.55 8.36
CA PHE A 35 19.24 -13.16 9.43
C PHE A 35 19.56 -12.50 10.77
N TYR A 36 18.51 -12.11 11.49
CA TYR A 36 18.63 -11.48 12.79
C TYR A 36 18.81 -12.57 13.86
N ALA A 37 19.84 -12.43 14.69
CA ALA A 37 20.15 -13.32 15.82
C ALA A 37 20.16 -14.83 15.48
N GLY A 38 20.53 -15.20 14.24
CA GLY A 38 20.59 -16.60 13.81
C GLY A 38 19.21 -17.26 13.62
N HIS A 39 18.13 -16.49 13.48
CA HIS A 39 16.80 -17.01 13.16
C HIS A 39 16.70 -17.38 11.67
N ASN A 40 17.40 -18.45 11.28
CA ASN A 40 17.41 -19.01 9.92
C ASN A 40 17.10 -20.52 9.88
N THR A 41 16.57 -21.08 10.96
CA THR A 41 16.13 -22.48 11.06
C THR A 41 14.73 -22.52 11.67
N GLY A 42 13.88 -23.44 11.20
CA GLY A 42 12.48 -23.58 11.61
C GLY A 42 11.48 -22.92 10.65
N ARG A 43 10.19 -22.95 11.03
CA ARG A 43 9.09 -22.37 10.23
C ARG A 43 9.15 -20.85 10.06
N GLU A 44 9.88 -20.15 10.93
CA GLU A 44 9.98 -18.69 10.93
C GLU A 44 11.42 -18.25 10.73
N ALA A 45 11.60 -17.19 9.94
CA ALA A 45 12.86 -16.49 9.81
C ALA A 45 12.67 -15.01 10.08
N ILE A 46 13.64 -14.41 10.76
CA ILE A 46 13.67 -12.96 11.00
C ILE A 46 14.86 -12.40 10.25
N VAL A 47 14.62 -11.41 9.39
CA VAL A 47 15.68 -10.73 8.64
C VAL A 47 15.74 -9.26 9.00
N ARG A 48 16.95 -8.71 8.92
CA ARG A 48 17.24 -7.28 9.05
C ARG A 48 17.62 -6.71 7.69
N GLY A 49 17.03 -5.56 7.33
CA GLY A 49 17.48 -4.80 6.17
C GLY A 49 18.87 -4.19 6.41
N VAL A 50 19.81 -4.42 5.49
CA VAL A 50 21.20 -3.95 5.58
C VAL A 50 21.44 -2.80 4.60
N SER A 51 21.18 -3.03 3.32
CA SER A 51 21.35 -2.05 2.25
C SER A 51 20.20 -2.13 1.26
N PRO A 52 19.83 -1.02 0.60
CA PRO A 52 18.77 -1.04 -0.40
C PRO A 52 19.04 -2.05 -1.51
N GLY A 53 17.98 -2.70 -1.98
CA GLY A 53 18.05 -3.64 -3.08
C GLY A 53 17.13 -4.84 -2.90
N ALA A 54 16.93 -5.58 -3.99
CA ALA A 54 16.17 -6.81 -3.97
C ALA A 54 16.86 -7.91 -3.15
N PHE A 55 16.06 -8.82 -2.61
CA PHE A 55 16.53 -10.06 -2.00
C PHE A 55 15.55 -11.20 -2.28
N THR A 56 16.06 -12.42 -2.19
CA THR A 56 15.25 -13.63 -2.14
C THR A 56 15.63 -14.41 -0.89
N LEU A 57 14.61 -14.82 -0.13
CA LEU A 57 14.75 -15.87 0.87
C LEU A 57 14.38 -17.19 0.22
N GLU A 58 15.20 -18.21 0.40
CA GLU A 58 14.93 -19.56 -0.07
C GLU A 58 14.85 -20.50 1.12
N VAL A 59 13.80 -21.33 1.13
CA VAL A 59 13.61 -22.37 2.13
C VAL A 59 14.05 -23.71 1.56
N SER A 60 14.94 -24.39 2.25
CA SER A 60 15.35 -25.76 1.96
C SER A 60 14.93 -26.66 3.10
N ILE A 61 14.46 -27.86 2.78
CA ILE A 61 14.05 -28.85 3.76
C ILE A 61 14.91 -30.10 3.58
N ASP A 62 15.41 -30.64 4.69
CA ASP A 62 16.25 -31.82 4.68
C ASP A 62 15.53 -33.02 4.04
N ASN A 63 16.29 -33.81 3.28
CA ASN A 63 15.82 -34.99 2.56
C ASN A 63 14.72 -34.73 1.49
N LEU A 64 14.40 -33.48 1.16
CA LEU A 64 13.53 -33.14 0.04
C LEU A 64 14.32 -32.76 -1.23
N PRO A 65 13.77 -33.00 -2.43
CA PRO A 65 14.46 -32.65 -3.67
C PRO A 65 14.67 -31.13 -3.78
N ALA A 66 15.76 -30.72 -4.44
CA ALA A 66 16.09 -29.30 -4.63
C ALA A 66 15.03 -28.49 -5.40
N THR A 67 14.08 -29.16 -6.07
CA THR A 67 12.93 -28.53 -6.71
C THR A 67 11.84 -28.08 -5.73
N TYR A 68 11.87 -28.53 -4.47
CA TYR A 68 10.88 -28.22 -3.42
C TYR A 68 11.39 -27.08 -2.54
N ARG A 69 11.73 -25.95 -3.15
CA ARG A 69 12.33 -24.80 -2.47
C ARG A 69 11.49 -23.54 -2.65
N PRO A 70 10.54 -23.28 -1.75
CA PRO A 70 9.79 -22.03 -1.75
C PRO A 70 10.72 -20.83 -1.68
N ARG A 71 10.35 -19.75 -2.37
CA ARG A 71 11.12 -18.51 -2.40
C ARG A 71 10.26 -17.32 -2.01
N ILE A 72 10.80 -16.41 -1.22
CA ILE A 72 10.11 -15.16 -0.90
C ILE A 72 10.95 -14.03 -1.45
N HIS A 73 10.37 -13.28 -2.37
CA HIS A 73 10.99 -12.11 -2.96
C HIS A 73 10.61 -10.87 -2.15
N GLY A 74 11.54 -9.93 -2.06
CA GLY A 74 11.28 -8.67 -1.40
C GLY A 74 12.34 -7.64 -1.73
N GLN A 75 12.13 -6.44 -1.22
CA GLN A 75 13.07 -5.33 -1.35
C GLN A 75 13.41 -4.73 0.00
N VAL A 76 14.68 -4.35 0.13
CA VAL A 76 15.11 -3.43 1.17
C VAL A 76 15.07 -2.02 0.60
N LEU A 77 14.40 -1.12 1.31
CA LEU A 77 14.17 0.25 0.89
C LEU A 77 14.74 1.21 1.94
N GLN A 78 15.21 2.38 1.48
CA GLN A 78 15.57 3.46 2.40
C GLN A 78 14.30 3.94 3.13
N PRO A 79 14.32 4.04 4.48
CA PRO A 79 13.21 4.62 5.22
C PRO A 79 12.90 6.03 4.73
N LYS A 80 11.61 6.34 4.64
CA LYS A 80 11.15 7.67 4.25
C LYS A 80 10.09 8.17 5.21
N THR A 81 10.20 9.44 5.58
CA THR A 81 9.20 10.13 6.41
C THR A 81 8.63 11.28 5.61
N VAL A 82 7.31 11.40 5.56
CA VAL A 82 6.62 12.48 4.85
C VAL A 82 5.76 13.26 5.86
N PRO A 83 5.90 14.58 5.96
CA PRO A 83 5.03 15.40 6.79
C PRO A 83 3.62 15.50 6.18
N ILE A 84 2.59 15.50 7.03
CA ILE A 84 1.20 15.75 6.67
C ILE A 84 0.72 17.01 7.40
N HIS A 85 0.30 18.00 6.63
CA HIS A 85 -0.31 19.24 7.10
C HIS A 85 -1.83 19.06 7.08
N VAL A 86 -2.45 19.09 8.25
CA VAL A 86 -3.87 18.75 8.40
C VAL A 86 -4.72 20.02 8.54
N TYR A 87 -5.78 20.10 7.73
CA TYR A 87 -6.74 21.19 7.71
C TYR A 87 -8.14 20.62 7.96
N ILE A 88 -8.63 20.77 9.19
CA ILE A 88 -9.97 20.32 9.59
C ILE A 88 -10.96 21.43 9.26
N ILE A 89 -11.85 21.19 8.30
CA ILE A 89 -12.87 22.17 7.93
C ILE A 89 -13.97 22.21 8.98
N CYS A 90 -14.40 23.42 9.34
CA CYS A 90 -15.39 23.68 10.37
C CYS A 90 -16.58 24.44 9.79
N SER A 91 -17.79 23.94 10.02
CA SER A 91 -19.04 24.66 9.72
C SER A 91 -19.68 25.15 11.01
N ASN A 92 -19.93 26.46 11.11
CA ASN A 92 -20.52 27.10 12.30
C ASN A 92 -19.81 26.73 13.63
N GLY A 93 -18.48 26.57 13.59
CA GLY A 93 -17.65 26.18 14.74
C GLY A 93 -17.63 24.68 15.04
N VAL A 94 -18.35 23.86 14.27
CA VAL A 94 -18.33 22.39 14.37
C VAL A 94 -17.28 21.83 13.40
N PRO A 95 -16.25 21.14 13.88
CA PRO A 95 -15.25 20.51 13.01
C PRO A 95 -15.83 19.28 12.30
N ALA A 96 -15.40 19.05 11.07
CA ALA A 96 -15.82 17.88 10.28
C ALA A 96 -15.38 16.56 10.93
N VAL A 97 -14.20 16.55 11.54
CA VAL A 97 -13.65 15.40 12.27
C VAL A 97 -12.94 15.85 13.54
N SER A 98 -12.73 14.91 14.45
CA SER A 98 -11.86 15.13 15.62
C SER A 98 -10.38 14.92 15.27
N THR A 99 -9.48 15.47 16.07
CA THR A 99 -8.04 15.15 15.95
C THR A 99 -7.74 13.67 16.19
N ALA A 100 -8.51 13.00 17.05
CA ALA A 100 -8.37 11.56 17.29
C ALA A 100 -8.71 10.73 16.03
N THR A 101 -9.66 11.18 15.22
CA THR A 101 -9.98 10.57 13.92
C THR A 101 -8.79 10.69 12.97
N VAL A 102 -8.19 11.88 12.89
CA VAL A 102 -6.98 12.11 12.09
C VAL A 102 -5.83 11.21 12.56
N ASP A 103 -5.59 11.13 13.88
CA ASP A 103 -4.55 10.28 14.45
C ASP A 103 -4.75 8.80 14.07
N ALA A 104 -6.00 8.32 14.06
CA ALA A 104 -6.34 6.97 13.64
C ALA A 104 -6.06 6.73 12.15
N TRP A 105 -6.40 7.67 11.26
CA TRP A 105 -6.08 7.59 9.84
C TRP A 105 -4.56 7.56 9.58
N ILE A 106 -3.81 8.41 10.28
CA ILE A 106 -2.35 8.47 10.17
C ILE A 106 -1.70 7.19 10.71
N ALA A 107 -2.21 6.65 11.81
CA ALA A 107 -1.75 5.38 12.35
C ALA A 107 -1.99 4.22 11.38
N GLU A 108 -3.15 4.18 10.72
CA GLU A 108 -3.46 3.14 9.73
C GLU A 108 -2.61 3.29 8.46
N ALA A 109 -2.44 4.53 7.96
CA ALA A 109 -1.52 4.80 6.86
C ALA A 109 -0.09 4.33 7.19
N ASN A 110 0.42 4.64 8.39
CA ASN A 110 1.74 4.15 8.83
C ASN A 110 1.81 2.62 8.91
N ARG A 111 0.76 1.95 9.40
CA ARG A 111 0.70 0.49 9.46
C ARG A 111 0.79 -0.14 8.06
N ILE A 112 0.05 0.41 7.09
CA ILE A 112 0.04 -0.07 5.70
C ILE A 112 1.38 0.22 5.03
N TYR A 113 1.84 1.47 5.07
CA TYR A 113 3.04 1.94 4.37
C TYR A 113 4.37 1.48 4.97
N GLN A 114 4.35 0.82 6.13
CA GLN A 114 5.49 0.05 6.61
C GLN A 114 5.97 -0.96 5.56
N GLN A 115 5.06 -1.51 4.73
CA GLN A 115 5.37 -2.36 3.58
C GLN A 115 6.31 -1.68 2.57
N ALA A 116 6.16 -0.37 2.39
CA ALA A 116 6.93 0.47 1.48
C ALA A 116 8.09 1.24 2.16
N ALA A 117 8.42 0.89 3.41
CA ALA A 117 9.37 1.62 4.25
C ALA A 117 9.11 3.13 4.32
N MET A 118 7.83 3.51 4.30
CA MET A 118 7.38 4.90 4.45
C MET A 118 6.70 5.07 5.80
N SER A 119 6.76 6.30 6.31
CA SER A 119 6.05 6.75 7.49
C SER A 119 5.59 8.19 7.32
N PHE A 120 4.57 8.57 8.09
CA PHE A 120 3.92 9.86 8.03
C PHE A 120 3.85 10.48 9.42
N THR A 121 4.12 11.78 9.48
CA THR A 121 4.09 12.56 10.72
C THR A 121 3.18 13.76 10.56
N VAL A 122 2.36 14.06 11.57
CA VAL A 122 1.52 15.25 11.55
C VAL A 122 2.40 16.47 11.82
N ALA A 123 2.57 17.32 10.81
CA ALA A 123 3.37 18.54 10.90
C ALA A 123 2.60 19.68 11.60
N GLY A 124 1.27 19.63 11.56
CA GLY A 124 0.39 20.56 12.26
C GLY A 124 -1.07 20.28 11.93
N VAL A 125 -1.96 20.76 12.80
CA VAL A 125 -3.41 20.70 12.62
C VAL A 125 -3.98 22.11 12.70
N GLN A 126 -4.70 22.52 11.67
CA GLN A 126 -5.40 23.80 11.61
C GLN A 126 -6.90 23.59 11.45
N HIS A 127 -7.70 24.44 12.10
CA HIS A 127 -9.15 24.43 11.97
C HIS A 127 -9.58 25.60 11.08
N ILE A 128 -10.21 25.30 9.95
CA ILE A 128 -10.58 26.30 8.94
C ILE A 128 -12.09 26.52 8.98
N ALA A 129 -12.53 27.73 9.31
CA ALA A 129 -13.95 28.07 9.27
C ALA A 129 -14.41 28.32 7.83
N SER A 130 -15.08 27.33 7.23
CA SER A 130 -15.63 27.43 5.87
C SER A 130 -16.87 26.54 5.75
N ASN A 131 -18.04 27.16 5.56
CA ASN A 131 -19.27 26.43 5.26
C ASN A 131 -19.27 25.85 3.84
N GLU A 132 -18.55 26.50 2.91
CA GLU A 132 -18.46 26.09 1.51
C GLU A 132 -17.61 24.83 1.35
N TRP A 133 -16.48 24.73 2.06
CA TRP A 133 -15.59 23.57 1.99
C TRP A 133 -15.98 22.45 2.94
N PHE A 134 -16.99 22.65 3.78
CA PHE A 134 -17.43 21.61 4.70
C PHE A 134 -17.97 20.40 3.96
N LYS A 135 -18.53 20.59 2.76
CA LYS A 135 -18.99 19.53 1.86
C LYS A 135 -18.48 19.79 0.45
N ILE A 136 -17.80 18.81 -0.14
CA ILE A 136 -17.28 18.91 -1.51
C ILE A 136 -18.29 18.29 -2.46
N SER A 137 -18.87 19.12 -3.33
CA SER A 137 -19.91 18.73 -4.28
C SER A 137 -19.37 18.51 -5.70
N ASN A 138 -18.20 19.06 -6.02
CA ASN A 138 -17.56 18.94 -7.33
C ASN A 138 -16.05 19.16 -7.26
N LYS A 139 -15.37 18.86 -8.37
CA LYS A 139 -13.91 18.98 -8.50
C LYS A 139 -13.39 20.42 -8.37
N ALA A 140 -14.15 21.42 -8.78
CA ALA A 140 -13.69 22.81 -8.71
C ALA A 140 -13.60 23.30 -7.27
N GLU A 141 -14.55 22.90 -6.41
CA GLU A 141 -14.50 23.16 -4.96
C GLU A 141 -13.29 22.50 -4.31
N PHE A 142 -12.98 21.25 -4.68
CA PHE A 142 -11.78 20.56 -4.19
C PHE A 142 -10.49 21.28 -4.60
N GLU A 143 -10.33 21.62 -5.89
CA GLU A 143 -9.14 22.34 -6.37
C GLU A 143 -8.98 23.72 -5.71
N GLN A 144 -10.09 24.44 -5.47
CA GLN A 144 -10.09 25.70 -4.77
C GLN A 144 -9.63 25.55 -3.31
N MET A 145 -10.12 24.51 -2.63
CA MET A 145 -9.74 24.20 -1.25
C MET A 145 -8.25 23.85 -1.14
N CYS A 146 -7.73 22.99 -2.02
CA CYS A 146 -6.30 22.65 -2.04
C CYS A 146 -5.40 23.88 -2.25
N SER A 147 -5.86 24.86 -3.04
CA SER A 147 -5.13 26.12 -3.25
C SER A 147 -5.00 27.03 -2.03
N TYR A 148 -5.58 26.65 -0.87
CA TYR A 148 -5.60 27.47 0.33
C TYR A 148 -4.24 27.57 1.02
N ALA A 149 -3.61 26.42 1.32
CA ALA A 149 -2.40 26.39 2.12
C ALA A 149 -1.13 26.47 1.27
N ASN A 150 -1.09 25.71 0.17
CA ASN A 150 0.02 25.66 -0.77
C ASN A 150 1.39 25.50 -0.07
N VAL A 151 1.48 24.44 0.75
CA VAL A 151 2.66 24.09 1.52
C VAL A 151 3.81 23.71 0.58
N SER A 152 5.03 24.08 0.96
CA SER A 152 6.22 23.83 0.14
C SER A 152 6.78 22.42 0.27
N GLU A 153 6.33 21.65 1.26
CA GLU A 153 6.83 20.31 1.59
C GLU A 153 5.73 19.45 2.22
N GLY A 154 5.74 18.16 1.90
CA GLY A 154 4.81 17.19 2.47
C GLY A 154 3.49 17.09 1.72
N LEU A 155 2.49 16.60 2.43
CA LEU A 155 1.13 16.41 1.95
C LEU A 155 0.17 17.37 2.65
N GLU A 156 -0.80 17.89 1.90
CA GLU A 156 -1.95 18.57 2.48
C GLU A 156 -3.13 17.60 2.63
N LEU A 157 -3.67 17.49 3.84
CA LEU A 157 -4.87 16.71 4.14
C LEU A 157 -5.99 17.63 4.59
N TYR A 158 -7.03 17.72 3.79
CA TYR A 158 -8.26 18.43 4.11
C TYR A 158 -9.32 17.47 4.64
N CYS A 159 -9.74 17.65 5.89
CA CYS A 159 -10.79 16.83 6.49
C CYS A 159 -12.14 17.53 6.35
N VAL A 160 -13.06 16.92 5.61
CA VAL A 160 -14.37 17.48 5.27
C VAL A 160 -15.49 16.60 5.81
N GLN A 161 -16.71 17.12 5.89
CA GLN A 161 -17.85 16.33 6.39
C GLN A 161 -18.25 15.25 5.38
N GLU A 162 -18.29 15.62 4.10
CA GLU A 162 -18.87 14.80 3.04
C GLU A 162 -18.23 15.16 1.70
N ILE A 163 -17.97 14.14 0.88
CA ILE A 163 -17.63 14.29 -0.53
C ILE A 163 -18.74 13.59 -1.33
N THR A 164 -19.52 14.33 -2.12
CA THR A 164 -20.81 13.80 -2.62
C THR A 164 -20.70 12.63 -3.60
N PHE A 165 -19.52 12.35 -4.13
CA PHE A 165 -19.27 11.34 -5.16
C PHE A 165 -18.08 10.42 -4.85
N ALA A 166 -17.46 10.54 -3.68
CA ALA A 166 -16.30 9.75 -3.25
C ALA A 166 -16.20 9.74 -1.72
N VAL A 167 -15.23 9.03 -1.16
CA VAL A 167 -14.94 9.08 0.29
C VAL A 167 -13.56 9.69 0.59
N GLY A 168 -12.73 9.77 -0.45
CA GLY A 168 -11.44 10.42 -0.48
C GLY A 168 -11.21 11.03 -1.86
N LEU A 169 -10.33 12.02 -1.93
CA LEU A 169 -9.88 12.64 -3.17
C LEU A 169 -8.39 12.94 -3.09
N HIS A 170 -7.72 12.77 -4.22
CA HIS A 170 -6.39 13.29 -4.48
C HIS A 170 -6.42 14.17 -5.73
N SER A 171 -5.56 15.18 -5.74
CA SER A 171 -5.37 16.08 -6.88
C SER A 171 -5.05 15.32 -8.18
N GLY A 172 -5.27 15.95 -9.33
CA GLY A 172 -5.04 15.27 -10.61
C GLY A 172 -3.56 14.93 -10.82
N ILE A 173 -3.25 13.69 -11.24
CA ILE A 173 -1.88 13.26 -11.59
C ILE A 173 -1.26 14.02 -12.77
N THR A 174 -2.03 14.86 -13.47
CA THR A 174 -1.53 15.73 -14.53
C THR A 174 -1.00 17.07 -14.01
N LEU A 175 -1.28 17.42 -12.75
CA LEU A 175 -0.76 18.64 -12.12
C LEU A 175 0.75 18.51 -11.91
N SER A 176 1.46 19.63 -11.99
CA SER A 176 2.87 19.62 -11.57
C SER A 176 2.94 19.41 -10.06
N SER A 177 3.99 18.77 -9.55
CA SER A 177 4.14 18.48 -8.11
C SER A 177 4.20 19.74 -7.21
N TYR A 178 4.19 20.95 -7.78
CA TYR A 178 4.21 22.24 -7.09
C TYR A 178 3.05 23.15 -7.53
N ASP A 179 2.01 22.60 -8.17
CA ASP A 179 0.78 23.34 -8.50
C ASP A 179 -0.05 23.50 -7.24
N ALA A 180 -0.44 24.70 -6.82
CA ALA A 180 -1.16 24.92 -5.56
C ALA A 180 -2.47 24.11 -5.39
N ARG A 181 -3.03 23.52 -6.45
CA ARG A 181 -4.23 22.66 -6.38
C ARG A 181 -3.96 21.22 -5.95
N CYS A 182 -2.70 20.94 -5.65
CA CYS A 182 -2.22 19.69 -5.11
C CYS A 182 -2.69 19.50 -3.66
N GLY A 183 -3.11 18.28 -3.31
CA GLY A 183 -3.68 17.98 -1.99
C GLY A 183 -4.54 16.72 -1.96
N LEU A 184 -4.92 16.35 -0.73
CA LEU A 184 -5.79 15.22 -0.40
C LEU A 184 -7.02 15.72 0.37
N ALA A 185 -8.18 15.12 0.15
CA ALA A 185 -9.34 15.27 1.00
C ALA A 185 -9.86 13.92 1.47
N VAL A 186 -10.30 13.85 2.73
CA VAL A 186 -10.95 12.64 3.29
C VAL A 186 -12.20 13.07 4.03
N GLU A 187 -13.30 12.38 3.77
CA GLU A 187 -14.57 12.67 4.43
C GLU A 187 -14.67 12.06 5.84
N SER A 188 -15.57 12.60 6.65
CA SER A 188 -15.67 12.26 8.08
C SER A 188 -16.03 10.80 8.38
N ASP A 189 -16.84 10.17 7.53
CA ASP A 189 -17.32 8.79 7.68
C ASP A 189 -16.44 7.77 6.93
N ALA A 190 -15.29 8.21 6.40
CA ALA A 190 -14.38 7.36 5.65
C ALA A 190 -13.81 6.21 6.51
N ILE A 191 -13.66 5.03 5.90
CA ILE A 191 -12.95 3.92 6.54
C ILE A 191 -11.47 4.28 6.77
N PRO A 192 -10.79 3.69 7.77
CA PRO A 192 -9.44 4.11 8.14
C PRO A 192 -8.40 4.08 7.01
N SER A 193 -8.53 3.15 6.06
CA SER A 193 -7.59 2.99 4.94
C SER A 193 -7.74 4.03 3.83
N ILE A 194 -8.78 4.88 3.82
CA ILE A 194 -8.99 5.84 2.73
C ILE A 194 -7.84 6.83 2.62
N LEU A 195 -7.33 7.37 3.75
CA LEU A 195 -6.17 8.25 3.70
C LEU A 195 -4.96 7.54 3.05
N ALA A 196 -4.74 6.28 3.38
CA ALA A 196 -3.65 5.50 2.79
C ALA A 196 -3.85 5.30 1.27
N HIS A 197 -5.08 5.10 0.82
CA HIS A 197 -5.43 4.99 -0.60
C HIS A 197 -5.11 6.30 -1.36
N GLU A 198 -5.53 7.45 -0.82
CA GLU A 198 -5.25 8.75 -1.44
C GLU A 198 -3.75 9.09 -1.46
N ILE A 199 -3.00 8.71 -0.43
CA ILE A 199 -1.53 8.78 -0.44
C ILE A 199 -0.95 7.89 -1.55
N GLY A 200 -1.60 6.78 -1.89
CA GLY A 200 -1.24 5.91 -3.00
C GLY A 200 -1.29 6.67 -4.32
N HIS A 201 -2.37 7.41 -4.57
CA HIS A 201 -2.47 8.29 -5.73
C HIS A 201 -1.42 9.42 -5.72
N ALA A 202 -1.14 10.02 -4.57
CA ALA A 202 -0.07 11.00 -4.44
C ALA A 202 1.31 10.40 -4.79
N CYS A 203 1.49 9.11 -4.51
CA CYS A 203 2.62 8.28 -4.89
C CYS A 203 2.52 7.72 -6.32
N PHE A 204 1.67 8.27 -7.18
CA PHE A 204 1.47 7.89 -8.58
C PHE A 204 0.89 6.50 -8.82
N LEU A 205 0.25 5.91 -7.81
CA LEU A 205 -0.45 4.65 -7.99
C LEU A 205 -1.84 4.86 -8.58
N GLU A 206 -2.24 3.93 -9.44
CA GLU A 206 -3.52 3.91 -10.13
C GLU A 206 -4.50 2.96 -9.44
N ASP A 207 -5.77 3.32 -9.52
CA ASP A 207 -6.87 2.45 -9.12
C ASP A 207 -6.86 1.13 -9.88
N ILE A 208 -7.15 0.05 -9.17
CA ILE A 208 -7.34 -1.26 -9.72
C ILE A 208 -8.74 -1.80 -9.43
N LYS A 209 -9.33 -2.39 -10.47
CA LYS A 209 -10.55 -3.19 -10.39
C LYS A 209 -10.30 -4.53 -11.08
N TYR A 210 -11.02 -5.56 -10.67
CA TYR A 210 -11.08 -6.80 -11.43
C TYR A 210 -12.44 -7.47 -11.27
N ALA A 211 -13.03 -7.89 -12.39
CA ALA A 211 -14.40 -8.43 -12.43
C ALA A 211 -14.45 -9.89 -12.88
N LEU A 212 -13.33 -10.48 -13.32
CA LEU A 212 -13.29 -11.88 -13.76
C LEU A 212 -13.14 -12.83 -12.56
N ASN A 213 -13.57 -14.08 -12.74
CA ASN A 213 -13.62 -15.13 -11.71
C ASN A 213 -12.45 -16.12 -11.80
N ASP A 214 -11.37 -15.70 -12.44
CA ASP A 214 -10.15 -16.50 -12.57
C ASP A 214 -9.52 -16.76 -11.20
N LEU A 215 -8.83 -17.89 -11.07
CA LEU A 215 -7.98 -18.15 -9.91
C LEU A 215 -6.76 -17.23 -9.98
N VAL A 216 -6.22 -16.86 -8.81
CA VAL A 216 -4.93 -16.18 -8.77
C VAL A 216 -3.87 -17.08 -9.42
N ALA A 217 -3.06 -16.49 -10.29
CA ALA A 217 -1.99 -17.18 -11.00
C ALA A 217 -0.83 -16.21 -11.28
N GLU A 218 0.37 -16.74 -11.53
CA GLU A 218 1.59 -15.98 -11.80
C GLU A 218 1.40 -14.89 -12.88
N GLY A 219 0.72 -15.22 -13.98
CA GLY A 219 0.43 -14.27 -15.05
C GLY A 219 -0.48 -13.11 -14.65
N LEU A 220 -1.15 -13.18 -13.50
CA LEU A 220 -2.05 -12.14 -12.99
C LEU A 220 -1.44 -11.29 -11.85
N VAL A 221 -0.41 -11.77 -11.17
CA VAL A 221 0.18 -11.10 -9.98
C VAL A 221 1.67 -10.76 -10.12
N GLY A 222 2.24 -10.97 -11.31
CA GLY A 222 3.65 -10.78 -11.60
C GLY A 222 4.54 -11.94 -11.12
N THR A 223 5.65 -12.14 -11.82
CA THR A 223 6.56 -13.31 -11.69
C THR A 223 7.19 -13.46 -10.30
N ASP A 224 7.41 -12.36 -9.57
CA ASP A 224 8.14 -12.39 -8.30
C ASP A 224 7.28 -12.77 -7.08
N ASN A 225 5.96 -12.79 -7.21
CA ASN A 225 5.03 -13.16 -6.11
C ASN A 225 4.67 -14.65 -6.10
N TRP A 226 5.12 -15.41 -7.11
CA TRP A 226 4.78 -16.82 -7.29
C TRP A 226 6.02 -17.70 -7.16
N SER A 227 6.08 -18.56 -6.14
CA SER A 227 7.26 -19.39 -5.91
C SER A 227 6.91 -20.82 -5.47
N GLY A 228 7.84 -21.74 -5.74
CA GLY A 228 7.82 -23.12 -5.22
C GLY A 228 7.39 -24.22 -6.22
N GLY A 229 7.06 -23.87 -7.47
CA GLY A 229 6.58 -24.81 -8.49
C GLY A 229 5.10 -24.69 -8.83
N ALA A 230 4.56 -25.66 -9.57
CA ALA A 230 3.15 -25.66 -9.98
C ALA A 230 2.24 -25.91 -8.77
N GLY A 231 1.26 -25.03 -8.53
CA GLY A 231 0.31 -25.15 -7.42
C GLY A 231 0.82 -24.66 -6.06
N THR A 232 1.99 -24.02 -6.01
CA THR A 232 2.53 -23.37 -4.81
C THR A 232 2.58 -21.86 -5.03
N GLY A 233 2.34 -21.08 -3.98
CA GLY A 233 2.38 -19.63 -4.06
C GLY A 233 2.00 -18.98 -2.73
N TYR A 234 2.14 -17.66 -2.66
CA TYR A 234 1.75 -16.88 -1.48
C TYR A 234 0.24 -16.93 -1.22
N HIS A 235 -0.55 -17.07 -2.28
CA HIS A 235 -2.01 -17.12 -2.22
C HIS A 235 -2.51 -18.57 -2.20
N ARG A 236 -3.64 -18.79 -1.54
CA ARG A 236 -4.29 -20.09 -1.52
C ARG A 236 -4.68 -20.51 -2.96
N PRO A 237 -4.55 -21.80 -3.32
CA PRO A 237 -4.85 -22.26 -4.69
C PRO A 237 -6.30 -22.03 -5.15
N ASP A 238 -7.23 -21.89 -4.22
CA ASP A 238 -8.65 -21.65 -4.48
C ASP A 238 -9.05 -20.16 -4.50
N MET A 239 -8.12 -19.26 -4.17
CA MET A 239 -8.37 -17.83 -4.08
C MET A 239 -8.71 -17.25 -5.46
N LYS A 240 -9.78 -16.44 -5.52
CA LYS A 240 -10.16 -15.75 -6.75
C LYS A 240 -9.36 -14.47 -6.92
N HIS A 241 -8.98 -14.13 -8.16
CA HIS A 241 -8.22 -12.92 -8.43
C HIS A 241 -8.97 -11.64 -8.03
N GLN A 242 -10.30 -11.61 -8.20
CA GLN A 242 -11.13 -10.52 -7.68
C GLN A 242 -11.06 -10.37 -6.15
N GLU A 243 -10.89 -11.48 -5.41
CA GLU A 243 -10.77 -11.43 -3.94
C GLU A 243 -9.40 -10.90 -3.53
N LEU A 244 -8.36 -11.16 -4.32
CA LEU A 244 -7.04 -10.57 -4.12
C LEU A 244 -7.08 -9.08 -4.38
N VAL A 245 -7.66 -8.67 -5.50
CA VAL A 245 -7.73 -7.26 -5.91
C VAL A 245 -8.47 -6.41 -4.87
N LYS A 246 -9.49 -6.94 -4.19
CA LYS A 246 -10.19 -6.27 -3.06
C LYS A 246 -9.36 -6.07 -1.79
N ARG A 247 -8.18 -6.69 -1.70
CA ARG A 247 -7.23 -6.50 -0.59
C ARG A 247 -6.18 -5.45 -0.90
N LEU A 248 -5.97 -5.15 -2.18
CA LEU A 248 -4.97 -4.19 -2.61
C LEU A 248 -5.39 -2.79 -2.16
N LEU A 249 -4.41 -2.01 -1.68
CA LEU A 249 -4.62 -0.65 -1.23
C LEU A 249 -5.34 0.20 -2.28
N MET A 250 -4.97 0.04 -3.55
CA MET A 250 -5.52 0.79 -4.67
C MET A 250 -6.81 0.22 -5.25
N TYR A 251 -7.54 -0.65 -4.53
CA TYR A 251 -8.85 -1.07 -5.02
C TYR A 251 -9.78 0.13 -5.16
N TYR A 252 -10.41 0.27 -6.33
CA TYR A 252 -11.16 1.47 -6.75
C TYR A 252 -12.38 1.86 -5.89
N LYS A 253 -12.71 1.07 -4.86
CA LYS A 253 -13.81 1.31 -3.95
C LYS A 253 -13.33 1.17 -2.51
N ALA A 254 -13.97 1.92 -1.63
CA ALA A 254 -13.85 1.71 -0.20
C ALA A 254 -14.24 0.27 0.16
N GLU A 255 -13.27 -0.53 0.57
CA GLU A 255 -13.48 -1.86 1.13
C GLU A 255 -12.65 -1.96 2.41
N PRO A 256 -13.20 -2.49 3.52
CA PRO A 256 -12.48 -2.59 4.79
C PRO A 256 -11.17 -3.41 4.74
N THR A 257 -10.93 -4.15 3.66
CA THR A 257 -9.78 -5.04 3.49
C THR A 257 -8.64 -4.43 2.69
N ILE A 258 -8.72 -3.19 2.22
CA ILE A 258 -7.68 -2.57 1.38
C ILE A 258 -6.47 -2.21 2.24
N THR A 259 -5.46 -3.08 2.24
CA THR A 259 -4.27 -2.92 3.09
C THR A 259 -2.97 -3.32 2.41
N ASP A 260 -3.03 -4.01 1.27
CA ASP A 260 -1.87 -4.67 0.71
C ASP A 260 -1.26 -3.83 -0.42
N ILE A 261 0.06 -3.62 -0.37
CA ILE A 261 0.81 -2.99 -1.46
C ILE A 261 1.59 -4.12 -2.17
N PRO A 262 1.22 -4.48 -3.41
CA PRO A 262 1.90 -5.58 -4.11
C PRO A 262 3.32 -5.16 -4.47
N LEU A 263 4.24 -6.14 -4.51
CA LEU A 263 5.63 -5.86 -4.89
C LEU A 263 5.74 -5.40 -6.35
N GLY A 264 5.03 -6.07 -7.26
CA GLY A 264 4.97 -5.75 -8.68
C GLY A 264 3.52 -5.62 -9.17
N GLY A 265 3.36 -5.13 -10.40
CA GLY A 265 2.05 -4.82 -10.97
C GLY A 265 1.10 -6.02 -11.00
N VAL A 266 -0.16 -5.75 -10.68
CA VAL A 266 -1.23 -6.76 -10.66
C VAL A 266 -2.15 -6.54 -11.86
N VAL A 267 -2.49 -7.61 -12.56
CA VAL A 267 -3.41 -7.54 -13.71
C VAL A 267 -4.78 -7.10 -13.24
N GLY A 268 -5.30 -6.07 -13.91
CA GLY A 268 -6.49 -5.35 -13.50
C GLY A 268 -7.06 -4.51 -14.63
N THR A 269 -8.27 -4.04 -14.42
CA THR A 269 -8.92 -3.02 -15.25
C THR A 269 -8.84 -1.67 -14.58
N TYR A 270 -8.66 -0.65 -15.42
CA TYR A 270 -8.70 0.75 -15.01
C TYR A 270 -10.13 1.14 -14.63
N ALA A 271 -10.30 1.89 -13.55
CA ALA A 271 -11.62 2.26 -13.01
C ALA A 271 -12.30 3.44 -13.74
N VAL A 272 -11.72 3.97 -14.83
CA VAL A 272 -12.31 5.15 -15.48
C VAL A 272 -13.50 4.78 -16.37
N GLN A 273 -14.66 5.29 -15.93
CA GLN A 273 -15.94 5.46 -16.64
C GLN A 273 -16.13 4.59 -17.90
N GLY A 274 -16.48 3.32 -17.68
CA GLY A 274 -17.14 2.51 -18.71
C GLY A 274 -16.24 1.81 -19.73
N GLY A 275 -14.92 1.73 -19.50
CA GLY A 275 -14.06 0.85 -20.27
C GLY A 275 -14.45 -0.63 -20.12
N PRO A 276 -14.23 -1.48 -21.15
CA PRO A 276 -14.53 -2.91 -21.04
C PRO A 276 -13.72 -3.55 -19.90
N GLU A 277 -14.39 -4.39 -19.10
CA GLU A 277 -13.83 -5.09 -17.92
C GLU A 277 -12.86 -6.24 -18.30
N THR A 278 -12.15 -6.10 -19.42
CA THR A 278 -11.36 -7.18 -20.04
C THR A 278 -9.87 -6.84 -20.13
N ASN A 279 -9.39 -5.84 -19.38
CA ASN A 279 -7.97 -5.48 -19.42
C ASN A 279 -7.14 -6.59 -18.76
N THR A 280 -6.17 -7.09 -19.51
CA THR A 280 -5.21 -8.12 -19.08
C THR A 280 -3.83 -7.52 -18.77
N ALA A 281 -3.68 -6.21 -18.83
CA ALA A 281 -2.43 -5.53 -18.49
C ALA A 281 -2.28 -5.31 -16.97
N PRO A 282 -1.06 -5.50 -16.43
CA PRO A 282 -0.74 -5.06 -15.06
C PRO A 282 -1.04 -3.57 -14.85
N GLN A 283 -1.69 -3.23 -13.74
CA GLN A 283 -1.93 -1.86 -13.32
C GLN A 283 -0.78 -1.35 -12.45
N ILE A 284 -0.56 -0.04 -12.49
CA ILE A 284 0.49 0.65 -11.74
C ILE A 284 0.02 0.86 -10.30
N CYS A 285 -0.02 -0.20 -9.51
CA CYS A 285 -0.51 -0.18 -8.12
C CYS A 285 0.52 -0.72 -7.13
N ASP A 286 1.78 -0.83 -7.55
CA ASP A 286 2.80 -1.62 -6.90
C ASP A 286 3.99 -0.82 -6.35
N LEU A 287 4.72 -1.48 -5.45
CA LEU A 287 5.88 -0.93 -4.78
C LEU A 287 7.05 -0.63 -5.73
N ASN A 288 7.28 -1.46 -6.76
CA ASN A 288 8.37 -1.24 -7.70
C ASN A 288 8.18 0.08 -8.45
N TYR A 289 6.96 0.35 -8.91
CA TYR A 289 6.66 1.63 -9.54
C TYR A 289 6.79 2.78 -8.55
N MET A 290 6.22 2.64 -7.35
CA MET A 290 6.33 3.66 -6.30
C MET A 290 7.78 4.04 -5.98
N GLU A 291 8.69 3.06 -5.91
CA GLU A 291 10.12 3.28 -5.72
C GLU A 291 10.78 3.90 -6.96
N SER A 292 10.36 3.53 -8.18
CA SER A 292 10.89 4.11 -9.42
C SER A 292 10.62 5.61 -9.55
N VAL A 293 9.54 6.10 -8.95
CA VAL A 293 9.19 7.53 -8.84
C VAL A 293 9.69 8.16 -7.53
N GLY A 294 10.49 7.43 -6.75
CA GLY A 294 11.19 7.90 -5.56
C GLY A 294 10.34 7.97 -4.29
N ARG A 295 9.16 7.34 -4.27
CA ARG A 295 8.20 7.36 -3.14
C ARG A 295 7.93 8.79 -2.66
N ASN A 296 7.88 9.76 -3.57
CA ASN A 296 7.66 11.18 -3.27
C ASN A 296 6.18 11.49 -3.53
N PRO A 297 5.31 11.44 -2.51
CA PRO A 297 3.94 11.90 -2.69
C PRO A 297 3.96 13.33 -3.24
N ARG A 298 3.13 13.60 -4.25
CA ARG A 298 2.86 14.98 -4.65
C ARG A 298 2.16 15.71 -3.51
N HIS A 299 2.47 17.00 -3.38
CA HIS A 299 1.73 17.85 -2.46
C HIS A 299 0.24 17.84 -2.81
#